data_AF-A0A2K3PG65-F1
#
_entry.id   AF-A0A2K3PG65-F1
#
_cell.length_a   1.000
_cell.length_b   1.000
_cell.length_c   1.000
_cell.angle_alpha   90.00
_cell.angle_beta   90.00
_cell.angle_gamma   90.00
#
_symmetry.space_group_name_H-M   'P 1'
#
loop_
_entity.id
_entity.type
_entity.pdbx_description
1 polymer ?
#
loop_
_entity_poly.entity_id
_entity_poly.type
_entity_poly.pdbx_seq_one_letter_code
_entity_poly.pdbx_strand_id
1 'polypeptide(L)'
;MELDYFSKWGSSGEVDLKYELEHLIILTASRCLLGREVRDKLFDDVSALFHDLDNGMLPISVLFPYLPIPAHRRRDNARKKLAEIFATIISSRKSSDKTEDDMLQCFIDSKYKDGRPTTESEVTGLLIAALFAGQHTSSITSTWTGAYLLCNKQYLSAAVDEQKNLMEKHGDRVDHDVLAEMDVLYRCIKEALRLHPPLIMLLRSSHSDFSVTTREGREYDIPKGHIVATSPAFANRLPHIFNDPDRYDPDRFAVGREEDKAAGAFSYISFGGGRHGCLGEPFAYLQIKAIWTHLLRNFELELVSPFPEIDWNAMVVGVKGKVMVRYKRRELSVNQ
;
A
#
# COMPACT_ATOMS: atom_id res chain seq x y z
N MET A 1 -3.38 21.92 -16.70
CA MET A 1 -3.77 20.83 -17.62
C MET A 1 -3.05 19.59 -17.12
N GLU A 2 -3.56 19.00 -16.03
CA GLU A 2 -3.01 17.75 -15.49
C GLU A 2 -3.28 16.65 -16.50
N LEU A 3 -2.22 16.01 -17.00
CA LEU A 3 -2.32 14.85 -17.87
C LEU A 3 -2.99 13.72 -17.08
N ASP A 4 -4.23 13.36 -17.46
CA ASP A 4 -4.89 12.15 -17.01
C ASP A 4 -3.98 10.95 -17.30
N TYR A 5 -3.48 10.26 -16.27
CA TYR A 5 -2.54 9.13 -16.41
C TYR A 5 -3.08 8.07 -17.39
N PHE A 6 -4.39 7.86 -17.38
CA PHE A 6 -5.06 6.88 -18.22
C PHE A 6 -5.41 7.38 -19.62
N SER A 7 -5.10 8.64 -19.97
CA SER A 7 -5.23 9.14 -21.35
C SER A 7 -4.37 8.35 -22.34
N LYS A 8 -3.21 7.83 -21.89
CA LYS A 8 -2.31 7.01 -22.70
C LYS A 8 -2.90 5.66 -23.14
N TRP A 9 -3.99 5.19 -22.51
CA TRP A 9 -4.64 3.93 -22.85
C TRP A 9 -5.52 4.04 -24.11
N GLY A 10 -5.84 5.23 -24.64
CA GLY A 10 -6.69 5.31 -25.84
C GLY A 10 -8.08 4.66 -25.63
N SER A 11 -8.68 4.07 -26.66
CA SER A 11 -10.05 3.51 -26.63
C SER A 11 -10.14 2.03 -26.23
N SER A 12 -9.14 1.21 -26.56
CA SER A 12 -9.10 -0.21 -26.18
C SER A 12 -7.70 -0.78 -26.38
N GLY A 13 -7.34 -1.81 -25.62
CA GLY A 13 -6.06 -2.50 -25.78
C GLY A 13 -5.80 -3.53 -24.69
N GLU A 14 -4.55 -3.94 -24.54
CA GLU A 14 -4.07 -4.80 -23.46
C GLU A 14 -2.90 -4.12 -22.75
N VAL A 15 -2.86 -4.20 -21.41
CA VAL A 15 -1.81 -3.63 -20.56
C VAL A 15 -1.41 -4.61 -19.47
N ASP A 16 -0.20 -4.45 -18.95
CA ASP A 16 0.21 -5.08 -17.70
C ASP A 16 -0.31 -4.23 -16.53
N LEU A 17 -1.42 -4.67 -15.92
CA LEU A 17 -2.07 -3.96 -14.83
C LEU A 17 -1.13 -3.75 -13.64
N LYS A 18 -0.25 -4.70 -13.34
CA LYS A 18 0.72 -4.59 -12.26
C LYS A 18 1.64 -3.40 -12.49
N TYR A 19 2.26 -3.33 -13.67
CA TYR A 19 3.16 -2.24 -14.06
C TYR A 19 2.46 -0.88 -14.03
N GLU A 20 1.24 -0.81 -14.54
CA GLU A 20 0.44 0.42 -14.56
C GLU A 20 0.09 0.91 -13.15
N LEU A 21 -0.28 0.00 -12.24
CA LEU A 21 -0.56 0.32 -10.84
C LEU A 21 0.70 0.73 -10.07
N GLU A 22 1.81 0.02 -10.26
CA GLU A 22 3.12 0.40 -9.69
C GLU A 22 3.51 1.82 -10.09
N HIS A 23 3.38 2.14 -11.38
CA HIS A 23 3.67 3.48 -11.91
C HIS A 23 2.68 4.54 -11.41
N LEU A 24 1.39 4.26 -11.36
CA LEU A 24 0.42 5.24 -10.86
C LEU A 24 0.61 5.53 -9.37
N ILE A 25 0.93 4.50 -8.58
CA ILE A 25 1.08 4.61 -7.13
C ILE A 25 2.34 5.38 -6.76
N ILE A 26 3.48 5.19 -7.45
CA ILE A 26 4.64 6.04 -7.22
C ILE A 26 4.35 7.51 -7.54
N LEU A 27 3.57 7.80 -8.59
CA LEU A 27 3.22 9.19 -8.96
C LEU A 27 2.27 9.84 -7.96
N THR A 28 1.27 9.10 -7.47
CA THR A 28 0.31 9.63 -6.48
C THR A 28 0.94 9.72 -5.09
N ALA A 29 1.66 8.69 -4.63
CA ALA A 29 2.35 8.70 -3.35
C ALA A 29 3.40 9.80 -3.28
N SER A 30 4.22 9.98 -4.33
CA SER A 30 5.20 11.06 -4.34
C SER A 30 4.56 12.45 -4.30
N ARG A 31 3.46 12.66 -5.04
CA ARG A 31 2.74 13.94 -5.02
C ARG A 31 2.13 14.26 -3.64
N CYS A 32 1.53 13.26 -2.98
CA CYS A 32 0.85 13.43 -1.70
C CYS A 32 1.82 13.46 -0.50
N LEU A 33 2.87 12.64 -0.52
CA LEU A 33 3.77 12.44 0.61
C LEU A 33 5.02 13.34 0.53
N LEU A 34 5.53 13.58 -0.68
CA LEU A 34 6.82 14.26 -0.87
C LEU A 34 6.66 15.68 -1.44
N GLY A 35 5.46 16.03 -1.90
CA GLY A 35 5.15 17.35 -2.45
C GLY A 35 5.36 17.46 -3.96
N ARG A 36 4.90 18.57 -4.52
CA ARG A 36 4.88 18.81 -5.97
C ARG A 36 6.28 18.90 -6.57
N GLU A 37 7.22 19.53 -5.88
CA GLU A 37 8.58 19.76 -6.36
C GLU A 37 9.36 18.45 -6.48
N VAL A 38 9.13 17.53 -5.53
CA VAL A 38 9.67 16.18 -5.61
C VAL A 38 9.04 15.45 -6.78
N ARG A 39 7.70 15.49 -6.90
CA ARG A 39 6.95 14.87 -8.01
C ARG A 39 7.39 15.36 -9.39
N ASP A 40 7.65 16.67 -9.54
CA ASP A 40 8.06 17.29 -10.80
C ASP A 40 9.51 16.93 -11.16
N LYS A 41 10.38 16.73 -10.15
CA LYS A 41 11.76 16.24 -10.33
C LYS A 41 11.87 14.71 -10.42
N LEU A 42 10.76 13.99 -10.23
CA LEU A 42 10.77 12.53 -10.09
C LEU A 42 10.96 11.75 -11.38
N PHE A 43 10.99 12.43 -12.53
CA PHE A 43 10.74 11.76 -13.81
C PHE A 43 11.85 10.80 -14.26
N ASP A 44 13.13 11.00 -13.89
CA ASP A 44 14.17 10.01 -14.21
C ASP A 44 15.14 9.75 -13.03
N ASP A 45 15.78 10.79 -12.49
CA ASP A 45 16.85 10.62 -11.50
C ASP A 45 16.36 10.00 -10.19
N VAL A 46 15.23 10.46 -9.65
CA VAL A 46 14.73 10.00 -8.35
C VAL A 46 14.18 8.56 -8.42
N SER A 47 13.50 8.21 -9.51
CA SER A 47 12.97 6.85 -9.72
C SER A 47 14.11 5.82 -9.76
N ALA A 48 15.19 6.11 -10.50
CA ALA A 48 16.37 5.25 -10.55
C ALA A 48 17.04 5.09 -9.17
N LEU A 49 17.11 6.17 -8.38
CA LEU A 49 17.67 6.12 -7.03
C LEU A 49 16.79 5.30 -6.07
N PHE A 50 15.47 5.36 -6.20
CA PHE A 50 14.57 4.49 -5.43
C PHE A 50 14.72 3.03 -5.83
N HIS A 51 14.88 2.75 -7.12
CA HIS A 51 15.14 1.40 -7.58
C HIS A 51 16.46 0.83 -7.00
N ASP A 52 17.52 1.64 -6.92
CA ASP A 52 18.78 1.25 -6.27
C ASP A 52 18.64 1.05 -4.76
N LEU A 53 17.78 1.84 -4.10
CA LEU A 53 17.43 1.67 -2.69
C LEU A 53 16.70 0.34 -2.46
N ASP A 54 15.70 0.02 -3.27
CA ASP A 54 14.92 -1.22 -3.21
C ASP A 54 15.78 -2.46 -3.49
N ASN A 55 16.57 -2.43 -4.56
CA ASN A 55 17.51 -3.51 -4.91
C ASN A 55 18.63 -3.69 -3.87
N GLY A 56 18.80 -2.70 -2.99
CA GLY A 56 19.67 -2.77 -1.83
C GLY A 56 19.13 -3.62 -0.67
N MET A 57 17.84 -3.97 -0.70
CA MET A 57 17.13 -4.73 0.34
C MET A 57 17.02 -6.20 -0.01
N LEU A 58 18.16 -6.90 0.05
CA LEU A 58 18.22 -8.34 -0.18
C LEU A 58 17.86 -9.11 1.10
N PRO A 59 17.49 -10.40 1.02
CA PRO A 59 17.26 -11.22 2.21
C PRO A 59 18.45 -11.21 3.20
N ILE A 60 19.69 -11.18 2.68
CA ILE A 60 20.91 -11.09 3.51
C ILE A 60 21.03 -9.76 4.26
N SER A 61 20.41 -8.69 3.75
CA SER A 61 20.44 -7.35 4.35
C SER A 61 19.71 -7.29 5.70
N VAL A 62 18.76 -8.20 5.95
CA VAL A 62 18.05 -8.30 7.24
C VAL A 62 18.99 -8.74 8.35
N LEU A 63 19.94 -9.63 8.04
CA LEU A 63 20.91 -10.15 9.01
C LEU A 63 22.20 -9.32 9.04
N PHE A 64 22.67 -8.86 7.88
CA PHE A 64 23.94 -8.16 7.72
C PHE A 64 23.79 -6.86 6.90
N PRO A 65 23.12 -5.82 7.45
CA PRO A 65 22.76 -4.61 6.70
C PRO A 65 23.94 -3.77 6.18
N TYR A 66 25.14 -3.99 6.73
CA TYR A 66 26.37 -3.27 6.41
C TYR A 66 27.39 -4.10 5.62
N LEU A 67 27.00 -5.27 5.10
CA LEU A 67 27.90 -6.11 4.30
C LEU A 67 28.41 -5.31 3.09
N PRO A 68 29.72 -5.33 2.74
CA PRO A 68 30.27 -4.48 1.69
C PRO A 68 30.02 -5.02 0.26
N ILE A 69 28.80 -5.51 0.00
CA ILE A 69 28.38 -6.02 -1.31
C ILE A 69 27.99 -4.90 -2.29
N PRO A 70 28.06 -5.13 -3.61
CA PRO A 70 27.70 -4.12 -4.61
C PRO A 70 26.30 -3.52 -4.43
N ALA A 71 25.31 -4.33 -4.02
CA ALA A 71 23.95 -3.86 -3.77
C ALA A 71 23.87 -2.83 -2.63
N HIS A 72 24.51 -3.10 -1.48
CA HIS A 72 24.54 -2.15 -0.36
C HIS A 72 25.31 -0.87 -0.70
N ARG A 73 26.40 -0.98 -1.47
CA ARG A 73 27.13 0.22 -1.94
C ARG A 73 26.26 1.11 -2.84
N ARG A 74 25.50 0.51 -3.77
CA ARG A 74 24.54 1.25 -4.62
C ARG A 74 23.44 1.89 -3.78
N ARG A 75 22.83 1.13 -2.86
CA ARG A 75 21.85 1.63 -1.89
C ARG A 75 22.35 2.85 -1.11
N ASP A 76 23.55 2.75 -0.54
CA ASP A 76 24.11 3.83 0.28
C ASP A 76 24.44 5.07 -0.56
N ASN A 77 24.90 4.89 -1.80
CA ASN A 77 25.08 5.99 -2.75
C ASN A 77 23.74 6.61 -3.17
N ALA A 78 22.71 5.80 -3.40
CA ALA A 78 21.38 6.27 -3.74
C ALA A 78 20.76 7.08 -2.60
N ARG A 79 20.91 6.62 -1.35
CA ARG A 79 20.52 7.35 -0.15
C ARG A 79 21.18 8.73 -0.07
N LYS A 80 22.48 8.82 -0.35
CA LYS A 80 23.21 10.10 -0.32
C LYS A 80 22.67 11.09 -1.36
N LYS A 81 22.48 10.63 -2.60
CA LYS A 81 21.92 11.47 -3.67
C LYS A 81 20.49 11.92 -3.38
N LEU A 82 19.64 11.03 -2.85
CA LEU A 82 18.28 11.40 -2.42
C LEU A 82 18.30 12.42 -1.29
N ALA A 83 19.25 12.31 -0.35
CA ALA A 83 19.42 13.29 0.71
C ALA A 83 19.81 14.67 0.16
N GLU A 84 20.68 14.74 -0.84
CA GLU A 84 21.05 16.00 -1.51
C GLU A 84 19.85 16.64 -2.24
N ILE A 85 19.06 15.83 -2.93
CA ILE A 85 17.84 16.28 -3.62
C ILE A 85 16.83 16.82 -2.60
N PHE A 86 16.53 16.06 -1.54
CA PHE A 86 15.57 16.47 -0.52
C PHE A 86 16.05 17.66 0.29
N ALA A 87 17.34 17.75 0.63
CA ALA A 87 17.89 18.93 1.30
C ALA A 87 17.66 20.20 0.47
N THR A 88 17.92 20.16 -0.84
CA THR A 88 17.68 21.29 -1.74
C THR A 88 16.21 21.73 -1.73
N ILE A 89 15.28 20.78 -1.73
CA ILE A 89 13.84 21.06 -1.72
C ILE A 89 13.40 21.62 -0.36
N ILE A 90 13.87 21.02 0.74
CA ILE A 90 13.58 21.47 2.10
C ILE A 90 14.09 22.89 2.32
N SER A 91 15.34 23.19 1.94
CA SER A 91 15.91 24.53 2.09
C SER A 91 15.17 25.54 1.22
N SER A 92 14.80 25.17 -0.02
CA SER A 92 13.98 26.02 -0.90
C SER A 92 12.64 26.36 -0.27
N ARG A 93 11.93 25.38 0.31
CA ARG A 93 10.65 25.61 0.99
C ARG A 93 10.79 26.49 2.22
N LYS A 94 11.79 26.23 3.07
CA LYS A 94 12.06 27.06 4.26
C LYS A 94 12.38 28.51 3.93
N SER A 95 12.92 28.78 2.75
CA SER A 95 13.20 30.14 2.26
C SER A 95 12.04 30.79 1.51
N SER A 96 10.96 30.04 1.24
CA SER A 96 9.79 30.53 0.52
C SER A 96 8.70 30.97 1.50
N ASP A 97 7.97 32.03 1.14
CA ASP A 97 6.74 32.43 1.86
C ASP A 97 5.53 31.53 1.53
N LYS A 98 5.71 30.49 0.73
CA LYS A 98 4.65 29.56 0.34
C LYS A 98 4.59 28.38 1.28
N THR A 99 3.40 28.09 1.77
CA THR A 99 3.07 26.88 2.55
C THR A 99 2.22 25.97 1.66
N GLU A 100 2.62 24.70 1.55
CA GLU A 100 1.89 23.67 0.81
C GLU A 100 1.19 22.73 1.80
N ASP A 101 0.02 22.21 1.43
CA ASP A 101 -0.71 21.21 2.24
C ASP A 101 -0.24 19.80 1.87
N ASP A 102 0.95 19.43 2.35
CA ASP A 102 1.51 18.09 2.16
C ASP A 102 2.34 17.62 3.37
N MET A 103 2.65 16.32 3.39
CA MET A 103 3.37 15.70 4.50
C MET A 103 4.80 16.25 4.68
N LEU A 104 5.45 16.71 3.60
CA LEU A 104 6.75 17.35 3.69
C LEU A 104 6.66 18.66 4.48
N GLN A 105 5.62 19.47 4.25
CA GLN A 105 5.39 20.67 5.05
C GLN A 105 5.15 20.32 6.52
N CYS A 106 4.32 19.31 6.81
CA CYS A 106 4.11 18.85 8.19
C CYS A 106 5.43 18.44 8.86
N PHE A 107 6.33 17.75 8.15
CA PHE A 107 7.63 17.39 8.70
C PHE A 107 8.54 18.60 8.92
N ILE A 108 8.54 19.59 8.02
CA ILE A 108 9.34 20.82 8.19
C ILE A 108 8.89 21.60 9.43
N ASP A 109 7.57 21.67 9.67
CA ASP A 109 6.98 22.45 10.76
C ASP A 109 6.98 21.71 12.10
N SER A 110 7.27 20.40 12.07
CA SER A 110 7.26 19.54 13.25
C SER A 110 8.35 19.92 14.26
N LYS A 111 7.97 19.86 15.54
CA LYS A 111 8.87 20.03 16.69
C LYS A 111 8.74 18.85 17.63
N TYR A 112 9.86 18.45 18.21
CA TYR A 112 9.91 17.50 19.31
C TYR A 112 9.32 18.13 20.58
N LYS A 113 9.01 17.29 21.58
CA LYS A 113 8.40 17.73 22.86
C LYS A 113 9.26 18.73 23.64
N ASP A 114 10.58 18.71 23.41
CA ASP A 114 11.54 19.67 23.97
C ASP A 114 11.61 21.00 23.20
N GLY A 115 10.79 21.16 22.16
CA GLY A 115 10.75 22.34 21.29
C GLY A 115 11.77 22.32 20.15
N ARG A 116 12.63 21.30 20.05
CA ARG A 116 13.63 21.18 18.98
C ARG A 116 12.94 20.95 17.63
N PRO A 117 13.23 21.75 16.59
CA PRO A 117 12.73 21.47 15.25
C PRO A 117 13.39 20.22 14.67
N THR A 118 12.68 19.54 13.77
CA THR A 118 13.28 18.44 12.99
C THR A 118 14.38 18.96 12.06
N THR A 119 15.52 18.27 12.08
CA THR A 119 16.65 18.56 11.20
C THR A 119 16.36 18.11 9.76
N GLU A 120 17.07 18.67 8.79
CA GLU A 120 16.90 18.28 7.38
C GLU A 120 17.20 16.80 7.13
N SER A 121 18.15 16.23 7.87
CA SER A 121 18.48 14.80 7.83
C SER A 121 17.34 13.93 8.38
N GLU A 122 16.71 14.34 9.48
CA GLU A 122 15.53 13.65 10.03
C GLU A 122 14.35 13.70 9.04
N VAL A 123 14.06 14.88 8.47
CA VAL A 123 12.98 15.05 7.47
C VAL A 123 13.26 14.17 6.24
N THR A 124 14.48 14.22 5.70
CA THR A 124 14.92 13.36 4.59
C THR A 124 14.71 11.87 4.90
N GLY A 125 15.09 11.43 6.09
CA GLY A 125 14.90 10.04 6.53
C GLY A 125 13.43 9.64 6.60
N LEU A 126 12.56 10.53 7.10
CA LEU A 126 11.12 10.32 7.18
C LEU A 126 10.46 10.25 5.79
N LEU A 127 10.88 11.10 4.85
CA LEU A 127 10.40 11.05 3.46
C LEU A 127 10.76 9.73 2.77
N ILE A 128 12.02 9.28 2.91
CA ILE A 128 12.46 7.99 2.37
C ILE A 128 11.64 6.86 3.01
N ALA A 129 11.46 6.87 4.33
CA ALA A 129 10.68 5.85 5.04
C ALA A 129 9.22 5.83 4.59
N ALA A 130 8.59 6.99 4.40
CA ALA A 130 7.21 7.11 3.95
C ALA A 130 7.01 6.53 2.53
N LEU A 131 7.94 6.81 1.61
CA LEU A 131 7.84 6.28 0.25
C LEU A 131 8.00 4.76 0.21
N PHE A 132 9.02 4.23 0.91
CA PHE A 132 9.22 2.79 1.03
C PHE A 132 8.01 2.08 1.62
N ALA A 133 7.38 2.67 2.64
CA ALA A 133 6.22 2.10 3.31
C ALA A 133 4.97 2.07 2.41
N GLY A 134 4.77 3.11 1.58
CA GLY A 134 3.54 3.31 0.82
C GLY A 134 3.54 2.81 -0.62
N GLN A 135 4.71 2.58 -1.24
CA GLN A 135 4.77 2.28 -2.68
C GLN A 135 4.42 0.82 -3.00
N HIS A 136 5.24 -0.13 -2.55
CA HIS A 136 5.08 -1.56 -2.90
C HIS A 136 3.83 -2.17 -2.28
N THR A 137 3.52 -1.79 -1.03
CA THR A 137 2.37 -2.32 -0.30
C THR A 137 1.05 -2.00 -1.01
N SER A 138 0.85 -0.74 -1.40
CA SER A 138 -0.35 -0.31 -2.14
C SER A 138 -0.41 -0.88 -3.55
N SER A 139 0.71 -0.97 -4.28
CA SER A 139 0.70 -1.48 -5.67
C SER A 139 0.40 -2.96 -5.76
N ILE A 140 1.01 -3.75 -4.89
CA ILE A 140 0.75 -5.19 -4.77
C ILE A 140 -0.71 -5.42 -4.36
N THR A 141 -1.19 -4.69 -3.35
CA THR A 141 -2.57 -4.81 -2.88
C THR A 141 -3.57 -4.43 -3.97
N SER A 142 -3.32 -3.34 -4.69
CA SER A 142 -4.15 -2.91 -5.82
C SER A 142 -4.19 -3.98 -6.90
N THR A 143 -3.05 -4.59 -7.20
CA THR A 143 -2.93 -5.64 -8.23
C THR A 143 -3.72 -6.89 -7.83
N TRP A 144 -3.58 -7.37 -6.59
CA TRP A 144 -4.36 -8.51 -6.09
C TRP A 144 -5.86 -8.22 -6.06
N THR A 145 -6.25 -7.01 -5.64
CA THR A 145 -7.66 -6.56 -5.66
C THR A 145 -8.22 -6.66 -7.07
N GLY A 146 -7.47 -6.18 -8.07
CA GLY A 146 -7.84 -6.29 -9.47
C GLY A 146 -7.96 -7.71 -9.96
N ALA A 147 -6.93 -8.53 -9.73
CA ALA A 147 -6.95 -9.93 -10.15
C ALA A 147 -8.17 -10.68 -9.59
N TYR A 148 -8.51 -10.48 -8.31
CA TYR A 148 -9.69 -11.08 -7.71
C TYR A 148 -11.00 -10.53 -8.26
N LEU A 149 -11.16 -9.21 -8.38
CA LEU A 149 -12.36 -8.62 -8.96
C LEU A 149 -12.62 -9.17 -10.37
N LEU A 150 -11.59 -9.16 -11.23
CA LEU A 150 -11.72 -9.59 -12.62
C LEU A 150 -11.98 -11.09 -12.79
N CYS A 151 -11.57 -11.93 -11.83
CA CYS A 151 -11.91 -13.35 -11.81
C CYS A 151 -13.26 -13.66 -11.14
N ASN A 152 -13.83 -12.74 -10.36
CA ASN A 152 -15.06 -12.96 -9.61
C ASN A 152 -16.15 -11.99 -10.07
N LYS A 153 -16.87 -12.37 -11.14
CA LYS A 153 -17.92 -11.55 -11.77
C LYS A 153 -18.96 -10.99 -10.79
N GLN A 154 -19.31 -11.74 -9.74
CA GLN A 154 -20.25 -11.29 -8.71
C GLN A 154 -19.75 -10.05 -7.96
N TYR A 155 -18.46 -10.04 -7.57
CA TYR A 155 -17.87 -8.93 -6.82
C TYR A 155 -17.50 -7.76 -7.74
N LEU A 156 -17.10 -8.05 -8.99
CA LEU A 156 -16.94 -7.00 -9.99
C LEU A 156 -18.26 -6.27 -10.28
N SER A 157 -19.37 -7.01 -10.46
CA SER A 157 -20.69 -6.40 -10.65
C SER A 157 -21.09 -5.56 -9.44
N ALA A 158 -20.97 -6.12 -8.23
CA ALA A 158 -21.30 -5.39 -7.01
C ALA A 158 -20.46 -4.11 -6.83
N ALA A 159 -19.17 -4.14 -7.17
CA ALA A 159 -18.31 -2.95 -7.12
C ALA A 159 -18.69 -1.92 -8.19
N VAL A 160 -19.11 -2.35 -9.40
CA VAL A 160 -19.61 -1.44 -10.44
C VAL A 160 -20.96 -0.83 -10.04
N ASP A 161 -21.86 -1.63 -9.46
CA ASP A 161 -23.17 -1.16 -8.99
C ASP A 161 -23.01 -0.18 -7.81
N GLU A 162 -22.06 -0.43 -6.91
CA GLU A 162 -21.65 0.56 -5.89
C GLU A 162 -21.22 1.89 -6.53
N GLN A 163 -20.45 1.86 -7.62
CA GLN A 163 -20.06 3.10 -8.31
C GLN A 163 -21.25 3.81 -8.97
N LYS A 164 -22.19 3.07 -9.58
CA LYS A 164 -23.41 3.67 -10.14
C LYS A 164 -24.24 4.37 -9.06
N ASN A 165 -24.47 3.71 -7.92
CA ASN A 165 -25.21 4.27 -6.80
C ASN A 165 -24.55 5.54 -6.24
N LEU A 166 -23.22 5.56 -6.16
CA LEU A 166 -22.48 6.75 -5.73
C LEU A 166 -22.56 7.89 -6.75
N MET A 167 -22.56 7.57 -8.06
CA MET A 167 -22.74 8.56 -9.12
C MET A 167 -24.16 9.12 -9.14
N GLU A 168 -25.19 8.32 -8.88
CA GLU A 168 -26.57 8.78 -8.69
C GLU A 168 -26.68 9.79 -7.55
N LYS A 169 -26.00 9.52 -6.44
CA LYS A 169 -26.06 10.33 -5.22
C LYS A 169 -25.21 11.59 -5.29
N HIS A 170 -24.02 11.51 -5.88
CA HIS A 170 -22.98 12.56 -5.78
C HIS A 170 -22.48 13.09 -7.14
N GLY A 171 -23.01 12.59 -8.26
CA GLY A 171 -22.50 12.86 -9.60
C GLY A 171 -21.11 12.25 -9.84
N ASP A 172 -20.34 12.84 -10.77
CA ASP A 172 -18.98 12.36 -11.10
C ASP A 172 -17.92 12.67 -10.04
N ARG A 173 -18.30 13.31 -8.95
CA ARG A 173 -17.40 13.71 -7.86
C ARG A 173 -16.77 12.49 -7.19
N VAL A 174 -15.47 12.58 -6.92
CA VAL A 174 -14.72 11.60 -6.12
C VAL A 174 -13.88 12.37 -5.11
N ASP A 175 -14.44 12.57 -3.92
CA ASP A 175 -13.77 13.18 -2.77
C ASP A 175 -13.72 12.20 -1.59
N HIS A 176 -13.12 12.65 -0.47
CA HIS A 176 -12.93 11.82 0.72
C HIS A 176 -14.24 11.21 1.24
N ASP A 177 -15.33 11.98 1.24
CA ASP A 177 -16.62 11.53 1.76
C ASP A 177 -17.23 10.46 0.86
N VAL A 178 -17.15 10.62 -0.46
CA VAL A 178 -17.60 9.59 -1.42
C VAL A 178 -16.79 8.29 -1.27
N LEU A 179 -15.47 8.39 -1.09
CA LEU A 179 -14.60 7.21 -0.88
C LEU A 179 -14.89 6.49 0.44
N ALA A 180 -15.34 7.22 1.47
CA ALA A 180 -15.71 6.66 2.76
C ALA A 180 -17.01 5.81 2.68
N GLU A 181 -17.91 6.13 1.75
CA GLU A 181 -19.16 5.38 1.54
C GLU A 181 -18.97 4.03 0.80
N MET A 182 -17.80 3.78 0.20
CA MET A 182 -17.53 2.55 -0.55
C MET A 182 -17.28 1.35 0.36
N ASP A 183 -18.32 0.58 0.68
CA ASP A 183 -18.25 -0.63 1.49
C ASP A 183 -17.82 -1.87 0.69
N VAL A 184 -18.40 -2.08 -0.49
CA VAL A 184 -18.11 -3.25 -1.34
C VAL A 184 -16.65 -3.25 -1.77
N LEU A 185 -16.17 -2.12 -2.32
CA LEU A 185 -14.77 -2.02 -2.72
C LEU A 185 -13.83 -2.10 -1.52
N TYR A 186 -14.19 -1.54 -0.36
CA TYR A 186 -13.43 -1.69 0.89
C TYR A 186 -13.26 -3.16 1.26
N ARG A 187 -14.35 -3.94 1.27
CA ARG A 187 -14.32 -5.37 1.60
C ARG A 187 -13.52 -6.17 0.58
N CYS A 188 -13.58 -5.81 -0.71
CA CYS A 188 -12.78 -6.44 -1.75
C CYS A 188 -11.27 -6.24 -1.55
N ILE A 189 -10.86 -5.01 -1.20
CA ILE A 189 -9.46 -4.67 -0.87
C ILE A 189 -9.01 -5.40 0.39
N LYS A 190 -9.85 -5.39 1.44
CA LYS A 190 -9.57 -6.05 2.71
C LYS A 190 -9.40 -7.56 2.55
N GLU A 191 -10.19 -8.20 1.69
CA GLU A 191 -10.04 -9.64 1.41
C GLU A 191 -8.78 -9.94 0.61
N ALA A 192 -8.41 -9.09 -0.35
CA ALA A 192 -7.14 -9.21 -1.07
C ALA A 192 -5.95 -9.11 -0.10
N LEU A 193 -5.98 -8.17 0.85
CA LEU A 193 -4.98 -8.05 1.91
C LEU A 193 -4.99 -9.22 2.90
N ARG A 194 -6.16 -9.80 3.20
CA ARG A 194 -6.25 -10.97 4.07
C ARG A 194 -5.47 -12.14 3.47
N LEU A 195 -5.72 -12.42 2.19
CA LEU A 195 -5.10 -13.53 1.47
C LEU A 195 -3.64 -13.24 1.10
N HIS A 196 -3.33 -12.01 0.69
CA HIS A 196 -2.00 -11.63 0.19
C HIS A 196 -1.45 -10.40 0.93
N PRO A 197 -1.20 -10.50 2.25
CA PRO A 197 -0.59 -9.40 2.98
C PRO A 197 0.84 -9.18 2.47
N PRO A 198 1.19 -7.96 2.00
CA PRO A 198 2.53 -7.71 1.43
C PRO A 198 3.67 -7.95 2.44
N LEU A 199 3.39 -7.77 3.74
CA LEU A 199 4.32 -8.10 4.83
C LEU A 199 3.83 -9.35 5.56
N ILE A 200 4.52 -10.47 5.34
CA ILE A 200 4.08 -11.79 5.84
C ILE A 200 4.63 -12.14 7.22
N MET A 201 5.61 -11.39 7.73
CA MET A 201 6.30 -11.63 9.00
C MET A 201 6.66 -10.29 9.68
N LEU A 202 6.21 -10.12 10.92
CA LEU A 202 6.49 -8.96 11.76
C LEU A 202 7.35 -9.40 12.95
N LEU A 203 8.59 -8.92 13.00
CA LEU A 203 9.58 -9.36 14.00
C LEU A 203 9.73 -8.35 15.14
N ARG A 204 9.95 -8.85 16.37
CA ARG A 204 10.31 -8.06 17.55
C ARG A 204 11.39 -8.78 18.35
N SER A 205 12.30 -8.03 18.97
CA SER A 205 13.22 -8.58 19.97
C SER A 205 12.64 -8.38 21.37
N SER A 206 12.62 -9.44 22.18
CA SER A 206 12.16 -9.37 23.55
C SER A 206 13.21 -8.68 24.43
N HIS A 207 12.83 -7.59 25.10
CA HIS A 207 13.73 -6.85 26.00
C HIS A 207 13.55 -7.21 27.48
N SER A 208 12.54 -8.01 27.81
CA SER A 208 12.21 -8.49 29.15
C SER A 208 11.52 -9.85 29.06
N ASP A 209 11.64 -10.68 30.10
CA ASP A 209 10.88 -11.93 30.16
C ASP A 209 9.37 -11.60 30.22
N PHE A 210 8.56 -12.35 29.49
CA PHE A 210 7.10 -12.25 29.52
C PHE A 210 6.48 -13.59 29.15
N SER A 211 5.21 -13.80 29.50
CA SER A 211 4.50 -15.05 29.21
C SER A 211 3.36 -14.81 28.22
N VAL A 212 3.06 -15.82 27.41
CA VAL A 212 1.94 -15.82 26.46
C VAL A 212 1.05 -17.02 26.72
N THR A 213 -0.27 -16.79 26.77
CA THR A 213 -1.26 -17.86 26.92
C THR A 213 -1.89 -18.17 25.57
N THR A 214 -1.92 -19.44 25.18
CA THR A 214 -2.62 -19.87 23.97
C THR A 214 -4.13 -19.90 24.19
N ARG A 215 -4.88 -20.06 23.10
CA ARG A 215 -6.34 -20.21 23.15
C ARG A 215 -6.79 -21.39 24.01
N GLU A 216 -6.00 -22.47 24.04
CA GLU A 216 -6.23 -23.67 24.85
C GLU A 216 -5.85 -23.49 26.33
N GLY A 217 -5.44 -22.28 26.73
CA GLY A 217 -5.07 -21.95 28.12
C GLY A 217 -3.64 -22.34 28.50
N ARG A 218 -2.81 -22.79 27.55
CA ARG A 218 -1.42 -23.16 27.83
C ARG A 218 -0.54 -21.92 27.86
N GLU A 219 0.19 -21.75 28.95
CA GLU A 219 1.14 -20.65 29.13
C GLU A 219 2.55 -21.05 28.66
N TYR A 220 3.25 -20.11 28.03
CA TYR A 220 4.63 -20.23 27.59
C TYR A 220 5.41 -18.99 27.99
N ASP A 221 6.58 -19.19 28.59
CA ASP A 221 7.51 -18.12 28.89
C ASP A 221 8.37 -17.79 27.67
N ILE A 222 8.51 -16.50 27.40
CA ILE A 222 9.35 -15.93 26.35
C ILE A 222 10.50 -15.18 27.03
N PRO A 223 11.71 -15.76 27.07
CA PRO A 223 12.86 -15.13 27.66
C PRO A 223 13.28 -13.85 26.91
N LYS A 224 13.88 -12.92 27.64
CA LYS A 224 14.62 -11.78 27.11
C LYS A 224 15.65 -12.25 26.08
N GLY A 225 15.74 -11.50 24.98
CA GLY A 225 16.65 -11.75 23.87
C GLY A 225 16.07 -12.64 22.76
N HIS A 226 14.92 -13.29 22.99
CA HIS A 226 14.24 -14.04 21.93
C HIS A 226 13.67 -13.11 20.86
N ILE A 227 13.72 -13.56 19.60
CA ILE A 227 13.00 -12.93 18.51
C ILE A 227 11.61 -13.55 18.42
N VAL A 228 10.58 -12.71 18.52
CA VAL A 228 9.18 -13.09 18.38
C VAL A 228 8.70 -12.67 17.00
N ALA A 229 7.97 -13.54 16.34
CA ALA A 229 7.44 -13.30 15.01
C ALA A 229 5.92 -13.48 14.99
N THR A 230 5.22 -12.51 14.42
CA THR A 230 3.79 -12.61 14.09
C THR A 230 3.66 -12.67 12.58
N SER A 231 2.91 -13.64 12.05
CA SER A 231 2.68 -13.77 10.62
C SER A 231 1.26 -13.39 10.23
N PRO A 232 1.03 -12.25 9.57
CA PRO A 232 -0.27 -11.94 8.98
C PRO A 232 -0.71 -13.00 7.98
N ALA A 233 0.19 -13.52 7.14
CA ALA A 233 -0.15 -14.55 6.15
C ALA A 233 -0.73 -15.83 6.77
N PHE A 234 -0.25 -16.20 7.95
CA PHE A 234 -0.77 -17.33 8.73
C PHE A 234 -2.01 -16.96 9.55
N ALA A 235 -1.95 -15.88 10.33
CA ALA A 235 -3.03 -15.45 11.22
C ALA A 235 -4.33 -15.19 10.45
N ASN A 236 -4.22 -14.57 9.27
CA ASN A 236 -5.33 -14.28 8.38
C ASN A 236 -5.99 -15.52 7.74
N ARG A 237 -5.49 -16.73 8.04
CA ARG A 237 -6.02 -18.02 7.57
C ARG A 237 -6.40 -18.96 8.71
N LEU A 238 -6.42 -18.48 9.95
CA LEU A 238 -6.83 -19.31 11.09
C LEU A 238 -8.30 -19.71 10.94
N PRO A 239 -8.63 -21.01 10.85
CA PRO A 239 -9.99 -21.46 10.52
C PRO A 239 -11.01 -21.23 11.64
N HIS A 240 -10.55 -20.92 12.85
CA HIS A 240 -11.43 -20.53 13.95
C HIS A 240 -11.77 -19.03 13.95
N ILE A 241 -11.21 -18.27 13.01
CA ILE A 241 -11.51 -16.86 12.77
C ILE A 241 -12.18 -16.74 11.38
N PHE A 242 -11.53 -17.29 10.35
CA PHE A 242 -11.98 -17.16 8.96
C PHE A 242 -12.51 -18.50 8.44
N ASN A 243 -13.80 -18.54 8.12
CA ASN A 243 -14.43 -19.71 7.51
C ASN A 243 -13.95 -19.86 6.06
N ASP A 244 -13.66 -21.09 5.63
CA ASP A 244 -13.05 -21.39 4.33
C ASP A 244 -11.88 -20.43 4.02
N PRO A 245 -10.79 -20.48 4.81
CA PRO A 245 -9.80 -19.41 4.89
C PRO A 245 -9.06 -19.14 3.57
N ASP A 246 -9.00 -20.11 2.65
CA ASP A 246 -8.33 -19.93 1.36
C ASP A 246 -9.26 -19.40 0.26
N ARG A 247 -10.57 -19.28 0.52
CA ARG A 247 -11.55 -18.74 -0.42
C ARG A 247 -11.54 -17.20 -0.37
N TYR A 248 -11.51 -16.57 -1.55
CA TYR A 248 -11.78 -15.14 -1.70
C TYR A 248 -13.28 -14.87 -1.49
N ASP A 249 -13.60 -14.24 -0.35
CA ASP A 249 -14.96 -13.93 0.06
C ASP A 249 -15.00 -12.58 0.82
N PRO A 250 -15.11 -11.45 0.10
CA PRO A 250 -15.34 -10.12 0.69
C PRO A 250 -16.56 -10.03 1.63
N ASP A 251 -17.56 -10.89 1.49
CA ASP A 251 -18.75 -10.84 2.35
C ASP A 251 -18.47 -11.28 3.79
N ARG A 252 -17.30 -11.87 4.06
CA ARG A 252 -16.85 -12.17 5.43
C ARG A 252 -16.70 -10.95 6.33
N PHE A 253 -16.52 -9.77 5.73
CA PHE A 253 -16.40 -8.50 6.44
C PHE A 253 -17.72 -7.71 6.47
N ALA A 254 -18.79 -8.22 5.86
CA ALA A 254 -20.09 -7.55 5.86
C ALA A 254 -20.74 -7.60 7.26
N VAL A 255 -21.65 -6.67 7.50
CA VAL A 255 -22.49 -6.64 8.70
C VAL A 255 -23.19 -7.99 8.89
N GLY A 256 -23.06 -8.58 10.08
CA GLY A 256 -23.62 -9.88 10.41
C GLY A 256 -22.65 -11.06 10.27
N ARG A 257 -21.51 -10.91 9.58
CA ARG A 257 -20.41 -11.89 9.57
C ARG A 257 -19.21 -11.41 10.36
N GLU A 258 -18.66 -10.24 10.00
CA GLU A 258 -17.60 -9.54 10.74
C GLU A 258 -16.49 -10.46 11.28
N GLU A 259 -16.03 -11.41 10.45
CA GLU A 259 -15.09 -12.47 10.86
C GLU A 259 -13.75 -11.89 11.36
N ASP A 260 -13.40 -10.69 10.89
CA ASP A 260 -12.25 -9.90 11.35
C ASP A 260 -12.35 -9.40 12.79
N LYS A 261 -13.44 -9.69 13.50
CA LYS A 261 -13.65 -9.37 14.91
C LYS A 261 -13.85 -10.62 15.77
N ALA A 262 -13.89 -11.82 15.18
CA ALA A 262 -14.30 -13.06 15.85
C ALA A 262 -13.44 -13.43 17.08
N ALA A 263 -12.16 -13.06 17.09
CA ALA A 263 -11.22 -13.26 18.19
C ALA A 263 -10.70 -11.93 18.80
N GLY A 264 -11.44 -10.83 18.60
CA GLY A 264 -11.08 -9.50 19.09
C GLY A 264 -10.16 -8.71 18.15
N ALA A 265 -9.47 -7.72 18.70
CA ALA A 265 -8.76 -6.67 17.94
C ALA A 265 -7.60 -7.16 17.06
N PHE A 266 -7.14 -8.41 17.22
CA PHE A 266 -6.04 -9.00 16.45
C PHE A 266 -6.49 -10.17 15.56
N SER A 267 -7.79 -10.27 15.25
CA SER A 267 -8.28 -11.33 14.35
C SER A 267 -7.84 -11.09 12.90
N TYR A 268 -7.71 -9.82 12.49
CA TYR A 268 -7.18 -9.40 11.20
C TYR A 268 -6.00 -8.45 11.43
N ILE A 269 -4.82 -8.78 10.87
CA ILE A 269 -3.57 -8.07 11.18
C ILE A 269 -2.73 -7.72 9.95
N SER A 270 -3.36 -7.57 8.77
CA SER A 270 -2.64 -7.21 7.53
C SER A 270 -1.93 -5.85 7.61
N PHE A 271 -2.43 -4.94 8.46
CA PHE A 271 -1.79 -3.65 8.76
C PHE A 271 -1.00 -3.66 10.09
N GLY A 272 -0.75 -4.84 10.65
CA GLY A 272 -0.19 -4.99 12.00
C GLY A 272 -1.22 -4.66 13.08
N GLY A 273 -0.77 -4.10 14.20
CA GLY A 273 -1.66 -3.69 15.28
C GLY A 273 -0.93 -3.09 16.49
N GLY A 274 -1.72 -2.56 17.43
CA GLY A 274 -1.21 -1.93 18.65
C GLY A 274 -0.42 -0.64 18.38
N ARG A 275 0.58 -0.35 19.23
CA ARG A 275 1.38 0.90 19.18
C ARG A 275 2.14 1.11 17.87
N HIS A 276 2.42 0.03 17.13
CA HIS A 276 3.16 0.06 15.87
C HIS A 276 2.30 -0.44 14.70
N GLY A 277 0.97 -0.28 14.79
CA GLY A 277 0.09 -0.47 13.64
C GLY A 277 0.40 0.51 12.51
N CYS A 278 -0.03 0.18 11.30
CA CYS A 278 0.24 1.00 10.11
C CYS A 278 -0.43 2.38 10.22
N LEU A 279 0.39 3.43 10.31
CA LEU A 279 -0.09 4.81 10.27
C LEU A 279 -0.73 5.18 8.91
N GLY A 280 -0.28 4.51 7.85
CA GLY A 280 -0.73 4.75 6.48
C GLY A 280 -1.98 3.98 6.07
N GLU A 281 -2.62 3.20 6.95
CA GLU A 281 -3.80 2.40 6.61
C GLU A 281 -4.94 3.24 5.97
N PRO A 282 -5.34 4.40 6.55
CA PRO A 282 -6.37 5.23 5.92
C PRO A 282 -5.97 5.73 4.54
N PHE A 283 -4.71 6.16 4.38
CA PHE A 283 -4.18 6.63 3.10
C PHE A 283 -4.15 5.51 2.05
N ALA A 284 -3.74 4.30 2.43
CA ALA A 284 -3.71 3.16 1.53
C ALA A 284 -5.10 2.81 1.00
N TYR A 285 -6.12 2.73 1.87
CA TYR A 285 -7.49 2.51 1.40
C TYR A 285 -7.98 3.63 0.49
N LEU A 286 -7.74 4.90 0.84
CA LEU A 286 -8.11 6.04 0.00
C LEU A 286 -7.46 5.96 -1.38
N GLN A 287 -6.15 5.73 -1.44
CA GLN A 287 -5.39 5.62 -2.69
C GLN A 287 -5.91 4.46 -3.56
N ILE A 288 -6.06 3.27 -2.99
CA ILE A 288 -6.50 2.08 -3.72
C ILE A 288 -7.95 2.26 -4.20
N LYS A 289 -8.85 2.77 -3.35
CA LYS A 289 -10.25 3.05 -3.73
C LYS A 289 -10.34 4.09 -4.83
N ALA A 290 -9.56 5.17 -4.77
CA ALA A 290 -9.57 6.21 -5.79
C ALA A 290 -9.12 5.67 -7.16
N ILE A 291 -8.05 4.87 -7.18
CA ILE A 291 -7.55 4.22 -8.41
C ILE A 291 -8.60 3.28 -8.99
N TRP A 292 -9.16 2.38 -8.18
CA TRP A 292 -10.16 1.43 -8.64
C TRP A 292 -11.49 2.08 -9.01
N THR A 293 -11.88 3.15 -8.35
CA THR A 293 -13.04 3.98 -8.74
C THR A 293 -12.85 4.53 -10.14
N HIS A 294 -11.69 5.13 -10.43
CA HIS A 294 -11.39 5.64 -11.76
C HIS A 294 -11.43 4.52 -12.80
N LEU A 295 -10.79 3.38 -12.53
CA LEU A 295 -10.77 2.24 -13.44
C LEU A 295 -12.17 1.68 -13.72
N LEU A 296 -12.99 1.46 -12.68
CA LEU A 296 -14.33 0.91 -12.81
C LEU A 296 -15.29 1.85 -13.54
N ARG A 297 -15.16 3.17 -13.36
CA ARG A 297 -16.00 4.16 -14.05
C ARG A 297 -15.61 4.37 -15.51
N ASN A 298 -14.32 4.22 -15.85
CA ASN A 298 -13.81 4.61 -17.18
C ASN A 298 -13.45 3.43 -18.09
N PHE A 299 -13.44 2.20 -17.57
CA PHE A 299 -13.02 1.03 -18.34
C PHE A 299 -13.87 -0.21 -18.06
N GLU A 300 -14.11 -0.98 -19.10
CA GLU A 300 -14.44 -2.41 -19.00
C GLU A 300 -13.11 -3.16 -19.01
N LEU A 301 -12.90 -4.02 -18.02
CA LEU A 301 -11.65 -4.73 -17.80
C LEU A 301 -11.90 -6.24 -17.80
N GLU A 302 -11.01 -6.98 -18.45
CA GLU A 302 -11.01 -8.45 -18.47
C GLU A 302 -9.59 -8.96 -18.21
N LEU A 303 -9.43 -9.85 -17.24
CA LEU A 303 -8.15 -10.53 -17.02
C LEU A 303 -7.91 -11.53 -18.15
N VAL A 304 -6.83 -11.36 -18.91
CA VAL A 304 -6.48 -12.22 -20.05
C VAL A 304 -5.26 -13.10 -19.80
N SER A 305 -4.51 -12.81 -18.73
CA SER A 305 -3.48 -13.70 -18.19
C SER A 305 -4.09 -14.72 -17.20
N PRO A 306 -3.39 -15.82 -16.90
CA PRO A 306 -3.74 -16.67 -15.76
C PRO A 306 -3.79 -15.87 -14.46
N PHE A 307 -4.55 -16.35 -13.48
CA PHE A 307 -4.54 -15.75 -12.14
C PHE A 307 -3.10 -15.70 -11.60
N PRO A 308 -2.63 -14.55 -11.09
CA PRO A 308 -1.24 -14.38 -10.72
C PRO A 308 -0.79 -15.32 -9.59
N GLU A 309 0.49 -15.73 -9.66
CA GLU A 309 1.17 -16.42 -8.57
C GLU A 309 1.83 -15.42 -7.60
N ILE A 310 2.12 -15.88 -6.39
CA ILE A 310 2.84 -15.10 -5.39
C ILE A 310 4.34 -15.06 -5.72
N ASP A 311 4.94 -13.87 -5.61
CA ASP A 311 6.39 -13.68 -5.68
C ASP A 311 6.98 -13.53 -4.26
N TRP A 312 7.80 -14.51 -3.87
CA TRP A 312 8.46 -14.58 -2.56
C TRP A 312 9.90 -14.07 -2.56
N ASN A 313 10.41 -13.58 -3.70
CA ASN A 313 11.83 -13.26 -3.85
C ASN A 313 12.24 -11.87 -3.33
N ALA A 314 11.28 -11.04 -2.94
CA ALA A 314 11.50 -9.72 -2.39
C ALA A 314 11.10 -9.65 -0.91
N MET A 315 11.55 -8.60 -0.22
CA MET A 315 11.15 -8.34 1.17
C MET A 315 9.63 -8.13 1.30
N VAL A 316 9.03 -7.44 0.32
CA VAL A 316 7.59 -7.27 0.21
C VAL A 316 7.08 -8.35 -0.75
N VAL A 317 6.22 -9.23 -0.23
CA VAL A 317 5.66 -10.35 -1.00
C VAL A 317 4.71 -9.81 -2.04
N GLY A 318 4.98 -10.12 -3.30
CA GLY A 318 4.35 -9.48 -4.44
C GLY A 318 3.62 -10.41 -5.38
N VAL A 319 3.38 -9.89 -6.59
CA VAL A 319 2.76 -10.62 -7.70
C VAL A 319 3.82 -11.02 -8.70
N LYS A 320 3.89 -12.31 -9.04
CA LYS A 320 4.87 -12.87 -9.97
C LYS A 320 4.46 -12.59 -11.42
N GLY A 321 5.44 -12.20 -12.23
CA GLY A 321 5.22 -11.95 -13.66
C GLY A 321 4.36 -10.73 -13.95
N LYS A 322 3.65 -10.76 -15.08
CA LYS A 322 2.76 -9.71 -15.58
C LYS A 322 1.31 -10.08 -15.30
N VAL A 323 0.47 -9.08 -15.06
CA VAL A 323 -0.98 -9.24 -14.91
C VAL A 323 -1.65 -8.59 -16.10
N MET A 324 -1.79 -9.34 -17.19
CA MET A 324 -2.33 -8.80 -18.44
C MET A 324 -3.85 -8.65 -18.35
N VAL A 325 -4.31 -7.43 -18.65
CA VAL A 325 -5.72 -7.06 -18.68
C VAL A 325 -6.04 -6.44 -20.04
N ARG A 326 -7.13 -6.92 -20.64
CA ARG A 326 -7.76 -6.25 -21.78
C ARG A 326 -8.70 -5.18 -21.26
N TYR A 327 -8.64 -4.01 -21.87
CA TYR A 327 -9.53 -2.90 -21.53
C TYR A 327 -10.26 -2.36 -22.76
N LYS A 328 -11.45 -1.85 -22.51
CA LYS A 328 -12.20 -0.98 -23.43
C LYS A 328 -12.65 0.24 -22.65
N ARG A 329 -12.33 1.43 -23.15
CA ARG A 329 -12.78 2.68 -22.55
C ARG A 329 -14.30 2.73 -22.62
N ARG A 330 -14.91 3.07 -21.49
CA ARG A 330 -16.33 3.37 -21.36
C ARG A 330 -16.49 4.61 -20.50
N GLU A 331 -17.68 5.16 -20.51
CA GLU A 331 -18.12 6.09 -19.47
C GLU A 331 -19.27 5.39 -18.75
N LEU A 332 -19.10 5.12 -17.46
CA LEU A 332 -20.13 4.44 -16.69
C LEU A 332 -21.35 5.36 -16.57
N SER A 333 -22.41 5.04 -17.31
CA SER A 333 -23.65 5.80 -17.27
C SER A 333 -24.57 5.29 -16.17
N VAL A 334 -25.14 6.22 -15.41
CA VAL A 334 -26.21 5.98 -14.43
C VAL A 334 -27.53 5.56 -15.11
N ASN A 335 -27.75 6.00 -16.35
CA ASN A 335 -28.97 5.69 -17.11
C ASN A 335 -28.77 4.51 -18.06
N GLN A 336 -29.01 3.27 -17.59
CA GLN A 336 -29.35 2.12 -18.43
C GLN A 336 -30.39 1.23 -17.77
#